data_AF-A0A8H8JRE9-F1
#
_entry.id   AF-A0A8H8JRE9-F1
#
_cell.length_a   1.000
_cell.length_b   1.000
_cell.length_c   1.000
_cell.angle_alpha   90.00
_cell.angle_beta   90.00
_cell.angle_gamma   90.00
#
_symmetry.space_group_name_H-M   'P 1'
#
loop_
_entity.id
_entity.type
_entity.pdbx_description
1 polymer ?
#
loop_
_entity_poly.entity_id
_entity_poly.type
_entity_poly.pdbx_seq_one_letter_code
_entity_poly.pdbx_strand_id
1 'polypeptide(L)'
;MANNCGPYGGNQLPAITAIFMDRVCSIRRIEDYRLAMITVQYTFAKLRYLPLENIKITAYLPEYGDVVDITKDMWAEYMPGLTEITVVADLADLLTGHHSFFVKTLTGRTTRIDAELSDTIHSFKSKIYNQEGIPICEQRLICAGKQYEDHNTFAHYGVPFGATLYLCNRLRGGKPVVYLLPSIPMANIYVDLALTGDWSFSSVYPFAVIRPTVNGGQTIAWTVDAKPDGTLLEHGTGREVSYLFWEAHTNPVLPPSPDISRSGSPIREVAAGFNPSRPIVIPTNSVVLPFNKVTSYIDDVLLSLGLHTEARCSFITYWLPELQRHQHIALRFLPQSEYEVAAPMRINPTPDVTTRVFMLFRGVKQADLDFWAEAVKDVNEWGDIVGVDAQKATDTSIFRVLEWGGMELK
;
A
#
# COMPACT_ATOMS: atom_id res chain seq x y z
N MET A 1 45.65 -26.89 -59.76
CA MET A 1 44.69 -27.63 -58.92
C MET A 1 44.03 -26.65 -57.98
N ALA A 2 42.72 -26.81 -57.82
CA ALA A 2 41.75 -25.87 -57.30
C ALA A 2 41.94 -25.49 -55.82
N ASN A 3 41.38 -24.34 -55.44
CA ASN A 3 40.40 -24.33 -54.35
C ASN A 3 39.39 -23.19 -54.54
N ASN A 4 38.12 -23.60 -54.50
CA ASN A 4 36.91 -22.80 -54.64
C ASN A 4 36.72 -21.85 -53.44
N CYS A 5 36.38 -20.59 -53.70
CA CYS A 5 35.66 -19.73 -52.77
C CYS A 5 34.29 -19.41 -53.37
N GLY A 6 33.22 -19.75 -52.63
CA GLY A 6 31.82 -19.53 -53.03
C GLY A 6 31.36 -18.07 -52.91
N PRO A 7 30.16 -17.74 -53.44
CA PRO A 7 29.69 -16.38 -53.62
C PRO A 7 28.84 -15.92 -52.43
N TYR A 8 29.29 -14.90 -51.71
CA TYR A 8 28.44 -14.12 -50.80
C TYR A 8 28.64 -12.63 -51.07
N GLY A 9 28.14 -12.19 -52.22
CA GLY A 9 27.83 -10.78 -52.49
C GLY A 9 26.34 -10.55 -52.30
N GLY A 10 25.90 -10.38 -51.05
CA GLY A 10 24.51 -9.99 -50.77
C GLY A 10 24.39 -8.47 -50.81
N ASN A 11 23.80 -7.93 -51.88
CA ASN A 11 23.36 -6.54 -51.95
C ASN A 11 22.38 -6.26 -50.79
N GLN A 12 22.83 -5.61 -49.72
CA GLN A 12 21.91 -5.05 -48.74
C GLN A 12 21.21 -3.85 -49.37
N LEU A 13 19.89 -3.97 -49.55
CA LEU A 13 19.04 -2.87 -50.01
C LEU A 13 19.21 -1.66 -49.06
N PRO A 14 19.20 -0.42 -49.59
CA PRO A 14 19.37 0.79 -48.79
C PRO A 14 18.23 0.94 -47.77
N ALA A 15 18.53 1.55 -46.62
CA ALA A 15 17.54 1.85 -45.58
C ALA A 15 16.36 2.70 -46.11
N ILE A 16 15.20 2.60 -45.45
CA ILE A 16 14.02 3.39 -45.78
C ILE A 16 14.07 4.69 -44.99
N THR A 17 13.79 5.82 -45.63
CA THR A 17 13.60 7.11 -44.95
C THR A 17 12.20 7.17 -44.37
N ALA A 18 12.08 7.29 -43.05
CA ALA A 18 10.81 7.46 -42.34
C ALA A 18 10.66 8.91 -41.88
N ILE A 19 9.50 9.50 -42.16
CA ILE A 19 9.16 10.88 -41.83
C ILE A 19 7.99 10.88 -40.85
N PHE A 20 8.14 11.58 -39.72
CA PHE A 20 7.06 11.81 -38.77
C PHE A 20 7.10 13.26 -38.27
N MET A 21 6.03 14.02 -38.55
CA MET A 21 5.97 15.47 -38.31
C MET A 21 7.15 16.20 -38.98
N ASP A 22 8.01 16.85 -38.20
CA ASP A 22 9.21 17.58 -38.62
C ASP A 22 10.50 16.74 -38.58
N ARG A 23 10.41 15.46 -38.21
CA ARG A 23 11.57 14.58 -38.02
C ARG A 23 11.71 13.55 -39.12
N VAL A 24 12.94 13.42 -39.62
CA VAL A 24 13.34 12.42 -40.63
C VAL A 24 14.36 11.46 -40.01
N CYS A 25 14.14 10.16 -40.14
CA CYS A 25 15.00 9.11 -39.59
C CYS A 25 15.17 7.97 -40.61
N SER A 26 16.32 7.29 -40.62
CA SER A 26 16.52 6.09 -41.46
C SER A 26 16.23 4.82 -40.66
N ILE A 27 15.36 3.95 -41.20
CA ILE A 27 15.02 2.65 -40.63
C ILE A 27 15.51 1.51 -41.52
N ARG A 28 15.89 0.39 -40.90
CA ARG A 28 16.28 -0.81 -41.65
C ARG A 28 15.06 -1.44 -42.32
N ARG A 29 15.28 -2.11 -43.46
CA ARG A 29 14.26 -2.94 -44.09
C ARG A 29 14.02 -4.19 -43.26
N ILE A 30 12.76 -4.43 -42.92
CA ILE A 30 12.32 -5.56 -42.11
C ILE A 30 11.12 -6.17 -42.83
N GLU A 31 11.21 -7.45 -43.19
CA GLU A 31 10.14 -8.16 -43.90
C GLU A 31 8.88 -8.31 -43.05
N ASP A 32 9.02 -8.56 -41.75
CA ASP A 32 7.88 -8.65 -40.84
C ASP A 32 7.30 -7.26 -40.57
N TYR A 33 6.05 -7.04 -41.00
CA TYR A 33 5.34 -5.77 -40.85
C TYR A 33 5.22 -5.32 -39.39
N ARG A 34 4.98 -6.25 -38.46
CA ARG A 34 4.81 -5.92 -37.04
C ARG A 34 6.14 -5.44 -36.44
N LEU A 35 7.25 -6.09 -36.76
CA LEU A 35 8.60 -5.69 -36.34
C LEU A 35 9.04 -4.37 -37.01
N ALA A 36 8.65 -4.14 -38.27
CA ALA A 36 8.83 -2.85 -38.93
C ALA A 36 8.08 -1.73 -38.20
N MET A 37 6.84 -1.98 -37.80
CA MET A 37 6.03 -1.03 -37.06
C MET A 37 6.58 -0.74 -35.66
N ILE A 38 7.06 -1.76 -34.95
CA ILE A 38 7.79 -1.59 -33.67
C ILE A 38 9.06 -0.76 -33.89
N THR A 39 9.79 -1.00 -34.97
CA THR A 39 11.01 -0.22 -35.28
C THR A 39 10.67 1.25 -35.50
N VAL A 40 9.61 1.55 -36.25
CA VAL A 40 9.09 2.91 -36.42
C VAL A 40 8.69 3.53 -35.08
N GLN A 41 7.93 2.80 -34.27
CA GLN A 41 7.48 3.23 -32.94
C GLN A 41 8.64 3.59 -32.01
N TYR A 42 9.72 2.81 -31.99
CA TYR A 42 10.89 3.06 -31.14
C TYR A 42 11.82 4.13 -31.69
N THR A 43 11.80 4.37 -33.00
CA THR A 43 12.60 5.40 -33.69
C THR A 43 12.13 6.81 -33.34
N PHE A 44 10.81 7.02 -33.24
CA PHE A 44 10.24 8.33 -32.90
C PHE A 44 9.80 8.38 -31.44
N ALA A 45 10.45 9.24 -30.64
CA ALA A 45 10.17 9.35 -29.20
C ALA A 45 8.68 9.62 -28.87
N LYS A 46 7.98 10.38 -29.71
CA LYS A 46 6.54 10.68 -29.56
C LYS A 46 5.62 9.47 -29.84
N LEU A 47 6.11 8.47 -30.56
CA LEU A 47 5.36 7.26 -30.90
C LEU A 47 5.60 6.11 -29.93
N ARG A 48 6.69 6.17 -29.14
CA ARG A 48 7.16 5.06 -28.27
C ARG A 48 6.08 4.47 -27.37
N TYR A 49 5.11 5.28 -26.96
CA TYR A 49 4.07 4.89 -26.03
C TYR A 49 2.71 4.64 -26.71
N LEU A 50 2.53 5.02 -27.97
CA LEU A 50 1.27 4.82 -28.70
C LEU A 50 1.06 3.34 -29.03
N PRO A 51 -0.16 2.80 -28.92
CA PRO A 51 -0.46 1.46 -29.41
C PRO A 51 -0.17 1.39 -30.92
N LEU A 52 0.34 0.25 -31.39
CA LEU A 52 0.69 0.09 -32.81
C LEU A 52 -0.52 0.28 -33.75
N GLU A 53 -1.74 0.01 -33.28
CA GLU A 53 -2.98 0.22 -34.05
C GLU A 53 -3.28 1.70 -34.32
N ASN A 54 -2.69 2.62 -33.54
CA ASN A 54 -2.82 4.07 -33.74
C ASN A 54 -1.69 4.64 -34.62
N ILE A 55 -0.78 3.80 -35.11
CA ILE A 55 0.33 4.18 -35.97
C ILE A 55 0.12 3.56 -37.35
N LYS A 56 0.14 4.38 -38.38
CA LYS A 56 0.03 3.99 -39.78
C LYS A 56 1.29 4.38 -40.53
N ILE A 57 1.66 3.54 -41.50
CA ILE A 57 2.66 3.88 -42.50
C ILE A 57 1.90 4.22 -43.78
N THR A 58 2.22 5.36 -44.38
CA THR A 58 1.74 5.74 -45.71
C THR A 58 2.94 5.93 -46.64
N ALA A 59 2.74 5.64 -47.92
CA ALA A 59 3.76 5.87 -48.94
C ALA A 59 3.10 6.22 -50.27
N TYR A 60 3.81 6.99 -51.09
CA TYR A 60 3.40 7.23 -52.47
C TYR A 60 3.65 5.96 -53.30
N LEU A 61 2.61 5.46 -53.95
CA LEU A 61 2.68 4.29 -54.82
C LEU A 61 2.36 4.72 -56.26
N PRO A 62 3.33 4.67 -57.20
CA PRO A 62 3.14 5.17 -58.57
C PRO A 62 1.98 4.53 -59.34
N GLU A 63 1.68 3.26 -59.05
CA GLU A 63 0.58 2.51 -59.66
C GLU A 63 -0.81 3.01 -59.25
N TYR A 64 -0.93 3.61 -58.07
CA TYR A 64 -2.17 4.23 -57.59
C TYR A 64 -2.18 5.75 -57.86
N GLY A 65 -1.01 6.33 -58.17
CA GLY A 65 -0.87 7.77 -58.42
C GLY A 65 -1.08 8.65 -57.18
N ASP A 66 -1.10 8.05 -55.98
CA ASP A 66 -1.44 8.73 -54.72
C ASP A 66 -0.67 8.14 -53.52
N VAL A 67 -0.78 8.80 -52.37
CA VAL A 67 -0.29 8.32 -51.07
C VAL A 67 -1.31 7.37 -50.46
N VAL A 68 -0.87 6.14 -50.17
CA VAL A 68 -1.75 5.05 -49.71
C VAL A 68 -1.32 4.56 -48.32
N ASP A 69 -2.29 4.18 -47.49
CA ASP A 69 -2.09 3.46 -46.22
C ASP A 69 -1.49 2.06 -46.51
N ILE A 70 -0.25 1.83 -46.09
CA ILE A 70 0.43 0.54 -46.28
C ILE A 70 0.01 -0.43 -45.16
N THR A 71 -0.86 -1.37 -45.51
CA THR A 71 -1.35 -2.40 -44.61
C THR A 71 -0.39 -3.59 -44.49
N LYS A 72 -0.63 -4.46 -43.51
CA LYS A 72 0.17 -5.69 -43.29
C LYS A 72 0.26 -6.56 -44.56
N ASP A 73 -0.84 -6.69 -45.29
CA ASP A 73 -0.92 -7.57 -46.45
C ASP A 73 -0.22 -6.98 -47.68
N MET A 74 -0.09 -5.64 -47.73
CA MET A 74 0.64 -4.92 -48.77
C MET A 74 2.14 -4.86 -48.49
N TRP A 75 2.57 -4.93 -47.22
CA TRP A 75 3.94 -4.64 -46.83
C TRP A 75 4.99 -5.49 -47.54
N ALA A 76 4.79 -6.81 -47.61
CA ALA A 76 5.78 -7.71 -48.21
C ALA A 76 6.03 -7.44 -49.71
N GLU A 77 4.99 -6.99 -50.42
CA GLU A 77 5.03 -6.70 -51.85
C GLU A 77 5.74 -5.37 -52.15
N TYR A 78 5.36 -4.30 -51.44
CA TYR A 78 5.86 -2.95 -51.75
C TYR A 78 7.14 -2.59 -51.01
N MET A 79 7.38 -3.16 -49.82
CA MET A 79 8.53 -2.81 -48.97
C MET A 79 9.86 -2.80 -49.72
N PRO A 80 10.21 -3.76 -50.60
CA PRO A 80 11.49 -3.74 -51.31
C PRO A 80 11.74 -2.48 -52.16
N GLY A 81 10.67 -1.87 -52.69
CA GLY A 81 10.72 -0.69 -53.56
C GLY A 81 10.57 0.65 -52.83
N LEU A 82 10.12 0.65 -51.57
CA LEU A 82 9.92 1.89 -50.81
C LEU A 82 11.25 2.58 -50.50
N THR A 83 11.40 3.84 -50.89
CA THR A 83 12.56 4.68 -50.52
C THR A 83 12.22 5.61 -49.37
N GLU A 84 10.98 6.09 -49.32
CA GLU A 84 10.46 7.00 -48.32
C GLU A 84 9.08 6.52 -47.83
N ILE A 85 8.84 6.66 -46.53
CA ILE A 85 7.56 6.43 -45.90
C ILE A 85 7.21 7.60 -44.99
N THR A 86 5.93 7.93 -44.93
CA THR A 86 5.37 8.87 -43.96
C THR A 86 4.67 8.09 -42.86
N VAL A 87 4.96 8.43 -41.62
CA VAL A 87 4.29 7.86 -40.46
C VAL A 87 3.17 8.80 -40.08
N VAL A 88 1.96 8.28 -40.01
CA VAL A 88 0.78 8.99 -39.55
C VAL A 88 0.36 8.35 -38.24
N ALA A 89 0.13 9.15 -37.21
CA ALA A 89 -0.36 8.65 -35.94
C ALA A 89 -1.63 9.40 -35.56
N ASP A 90 -2.63 8.68 -35.06
CA ASP A 90 -3.77 9.31 -34.41
C ASP A 90 -3.32 9.84 -33.04
N LEU A 91 -3.13 11.16 -32.97
CA LEU A 91 -2.73 11.88 -31.77
C LEU A 91 -3.94 12.43 -31.01
N ALA A 92 -5.18 12.17 -31.44
CA ALA A 92 -6.38 12.69 -30.78
C ALA A 92 -6.48 12.20 -29.32
N ASP A 93 -6.11 10.94 -29.05
CA ASP A 93 -6.02 10.37 -27.70
C ASP A 93 -4.90 11.00 -26.85
N LEU A 94 -3.90 11.60 -27.49
CA LEU A 94 -2.77 12.30 -26.85
C LEU A 94 -3.09 13.78 -26.55
N LEU A 95 -4.11 14.35 -27.21
CA LEU A 95 -4.51 15.76 -27.08
C LEU A 95 -5.64 16.00 -26.07
N THR A 96 -6.36 14.95 -25.63
CA THR A 96 -7.43 15.06 -24.63
C THR A 96 -6.93 15.11 -23.19
N GLY A 97 -5.62 14.90 -22.94
CA GLY A 97 -5.02 15.03 -21.60
C GLY A 97 -5.55 14.02 -20.57
N HIS A 98 -6.33 13.01 -20.97
CA HIS A 98 -6.92 12.05 -20.05
C HIS A 98 -6.77 10.63 -20.60
N HIS A 99 -5.85 9.85 -20.01
CA HIS A 99 -5.62 8.46 -20.37
C HIS A 99 -6.31 7.53 -19.37
N SER A 100 -7.04 6.53 -19.86
CA SER A 100 -7.74 5.60 -18.97
C SER A 100 -6.88 4.36 -18.67
N PHE A 101 -6.72 4.07 -17.38
CA PHE A 101 -6.08 2.87 -16.85
C PHE A 101 -7.11 1.96 -16.20
N PHE A 102 -6.91 0.64 -16.29
CA PHE A 102 -7.75 -0.33 -15.60
C PHE A 102 -7.06 -0.78 -14.31
N VAL A 103 -7.74 -0.64 -13.17
CA VAL A 103 -7.23 -1.07 -11.86
C VAL A 103 -7.98 -2.31 -11.43
N LYS A 104 -7.28 -3.43 -11.31
CA LYS A 104 -7.84 -4.72 -10.88
C LYS A 104 -7.46 -5.02 -9.44
N THR A 105 -8.44 -5.18 -8.57
CA THR A 105 -8.25 -5.51 -7.16
C THR A 105 -8.00 -7.02 -6.96
N LEU A 106 -7.54 -7.40 -5.76
CA LEU A 106 -7.38 -8.80 -5.36
C LEU A 106 -8.70 -9.59 -5.35
N THR A 107 -9.84 -8.91 -5.20
CA THR A 107 -11.18 -9.51 -5.29
C THR A 107 -11.64 -9.76 -6.73
N GLY A 108 -10.83 -9.38 -7.72
CA GLY A 108 -11.10 -9.59 -9.15
C GLY A 108 -11.92 -8.47 -9.80
N ARG A 109 -12.40 -7.49 -9.04
CA ARG A 109 -13.10 -6.31 -9.56
C ARG A 109 -12.12 -5.43 -10.36
N THR A 110 -12.58 -4.92 -11.50
CA THR A 110 -11.78 -4.04 -12.37
C THR A 110 -12.50 -2.70 -12.54
N THR A 111 -11.83 -1.60 -12.24
CA THR A 111 -12.37 -0.24 -12.34
C THR A 111 -11.51 0.61 -13.28
N ARG A 112 -12.15 1.48 -14.07
CA ARG A 112 -11.49 2.44 -14.96
C ARG A 112 -11.18 3.75 -14.21
N ILE A 113 -9.91 4.18 -14.25
CA ILE A 113 -9.42 5.43 -13.64
C ILE A 113 -8.71 6.27 -14.71
N ASP A 114 -9.03 7.56 -14.80
CA ASP A 114 -8.42 8.48 -15.78
C ASP A 114 -7.21 9.24 -15.20
N ALA A 115 -6.09 9.24 -15.93
CA ALA A 115 -4.83 9.85 -15.52
C ALA A 115 -3.93 10.26 -16.68
N GLU A 116 -2.95 11.12 -16.40
CA GLU A 116 -1.98 11.57 -17.40
C GLU A 116 -0.69 10.74 -17.35
N LEU A 117 0.11 10.73 -18.42
CA LEU A 117 1.45 10.12 -18.36
C LEU A 117 2.41 10.90 -17.45
N SER A 118 2.16 12.20 -17.28
CA SER A 118 2.82 13.10 -16.32
C SER A 118 2.43 12.83 -14.87
N ASP A 119 1.30 12.17 -14.62
CA ASP A 119 0.87 11.88 -13.25
C ASP A 119 1.92 11.01 -12.56
N THR A 120 2.24 11.41 -11.33
CA THR A 120 2.98 10.58 -10.40
C THR A 120 2.13 9.39 -9.98
N ILE A 121 2.78 8.30 -9.59
CA ILE A 121 2.07 7.16 -9.00
C ILE A 121 1.32 7.60 -7.74
N HIS A 122 1.86 8.55 -6.96
CA HIS A 122 1.15 9.12 -5.82
C HIS A 122 -0.17 9.82 -6.22
N SER A 123 -0.15 10.71 -7.22
CA SER A 123 -1.36 11.41 -7.67
C SER A 123 -2.39 10.44 -8.27
N PHE A 124 -1.93 9.40 -8.98
CA PHE A 124 -2.82 8.35 -9.47
C PHE A 124 -3.48 7.56 -8.34
N LYS A 125 -2.73 7.22 -7.28
CA LYS A 125 -3.30 6.57 -6.09
C LYS A 125 -4.35 7.42 -5.40
N SER A 126 -4.19 8.74 -5.37
CA SER A 126 -5.25 9.65 -4.88
C SER A 126 -6.53 9.51 -5.69
N LYS A 127 -6.44 9.33 -7.01
CA LYS A 127 -7.62 9.11 -7.88
C LYS A 127 -8.30 7.77 -7.58
N ILE A 128 -7.51 6.71 -7.39
CA ILE A 128 -8.03 5.41 -6.93
C ILE A 128 -8.71 5.56 -5.56
N TYR A 129 -8.13 6.30 -4.62
CA TYR A 129 -8.74 6.53 -3.30
C TYR A 129 -10.11 7.22 -3.43
N ASN A 130 -10.21 8.25 -4.27
CA ASN A 130 -11.47 8.96 -4.48
C ASN A 130 -12.58 8.06 -5.08
N GLN A 131 -12.20 7.06 -5.88
CA GLN A 131 -13.15 6.21 -6.59
C GLN A 131 -13.46 4.89 -5.87
N GLU A 132 -12.45 4.24 -5.28
CA GLU A 132 -12.56 2.94 -4.61
C GLU A 132 -12.58 3.05 -3.08
N GLY A 133 -12.16 4.18 -2.52
CA GLY A 133 -12.04 4.39 -1.06
C GLY A 133 -10.91 3.57 -0.41
N ILE A 134 -9.93 3.09 -1.18
CA ILE A 134 -8.77 2.35 -0.69
C ILE A 134 -7.66 3.37 -0.35
N PRO A 135 -7.19 3.49 0.91
CA PRO A 135 -6.19 4.47 1.31
C PRO A 135 -4.91 4.41 0.47
N ILE A 136 -4.34 5.56 0.09
CA ILE A 136 -3.15 5.67 -0.77
C ILE A 136 -1.97 4.83 -0.23
N CYS A 137 -1.80 4.80 1.09
CA CYS A 137 -0.77 4.02 1.79
C CYS A 137 -0.95 2.52 1.61
N GLU A 138 -2.21 2.05 1.50
CA GLU A 138 -2.57 0.68 1.21
C GLU A 138 -2.49 0.35 -0.28
N GLN A 139 -2.32 1.31 -1.17
CA GLN A 139 -2.29 0.97 -2.59
C GLN A 139 -0.90 0.47 -3.02
N ARG A 140 -0.81 -0.82 -3.35
CA ARG A 140 0.32 -1.42 -4.07
C ARG A 140 -0.06 -1.62 -5.52
N LEU A 141 0.47 -0.78 -6.40
CA LEU A 141 0.28 -0.94 -7.84
C LEU A 141 1.38 -1.81 -8.42
N ILE A 142 0.98 -2.87 -9.11
CA ILE A 142 1.86 -3.81 -9.80
C ILE A 142 1.41 -3.91 -11.25
N CYS A 143 2.34 -3.77 -12.19
CA CYS A 143 2.08 -3.98 -13.61
C CYS A 143 3.24 -4.77 -14.22
N ALA A 144 2.94 -5.77 -15.05
CA ALA A 144 3.94 -6.64 -15.66
C ALA A 144 4.98 -7.20 -14.66
N GLY A 145 4.54 -7.51 -13.42
CA GLY A 145 5.40 -8.01 -12.35
C GLY A 145 6.28 -6.94 -11.66
N LYS A 146 6.24 -5.68 -12.10
CA LYS A 146 6.98 -4.57 -11.49
C LYS A 146 6.08 -3.76 -10.55
N GLN A 147 6.56 -3.56 -9.33
CA GLN A 147 5.93 -2.66 -8.36
C GLN A 147 6.23 -1.21 -8.71
N TYR A 148 5.21 -0.36 -8.67
CA TYR A 148 5.32 1.06 -8.98
C TYR A 148 5.50 1.87 -7.69
N GLU A 149 6.49 2.76 -7.70
CA GLU A 149 6.84 3.66 -6.61
C GLU A 149 6.29 5.08 -6.80
N ASP A 150 5.88 5.68 -5.68
CA ASP A 150 5.07 6.90 -5.56
C ASP A 150 5.65 8.14 -6.26
N HIS A 151 6.98 8.28 -6.25
CA HIS A 151 7.70 9.44 -6.79
C HIS A 151 7.93 9.39 -8.30
N ASN A 152 7.69 8.24 -8.94
CA ASN A 152 7.84 8.07 -10.38
C ASN A 152 6.53 8.37 -11.10
N THR A 153 6.59 8.61 -12.42
CA THR A 153 5.42 8.87 -13.27
C THR A 153 5.08 7.68 -14.14
N PHE A 154 3.89 7.65 -14.74
CA PHE A 154 3.56 6.63 -15.73
C PHE A 154 4.49 6.66 -16.95
N ALA A 155 4.92 7.85 -17.39
CA ALA A 155 5.93 8.02 -18.42
C ALA A 155 7.26 7.34 -18.06
N HIS A 156 7.67 7.41 -16.79
CA HIS A 156 8.90 6.75 -16.31
C HIS A 156 8.83 5.22 -16.43
N TYR A 157 7.66 4.62 -16.19
CA TYR A 157 7.48 3.16 -16.30
C TYR A 157 7.18 2.68 -17.72
N GLY A 158 6.89 3.58 -18.67
CA GLY A 158 6.57 3.22 -20.05
C GLY A 158 5.30 2.40 -20.19
N VAL A 159 4.27 2.74 -19.40
CA VAL A 159 3.02 1.97 -19.32
C VAL A 159 2.20 2.15 -20.60
N PRO A 160 1.80 1.07 -21.29
CA PRO A 160 0.92 1.17 -22.47
C PRO A 160 -0.44 1.77 -22.10
N PHE A 161 -1.05 2.47 -23.05
CA PHE A 161 -2.43 2.94 -22.92
C PHE A 161 -3.39 1.75 -22.71
N GLY A 162 -4.36 1.91 -21.80
CA GLY A 162 -5.30 0.82 -21.46
C GLY A 162 -4.68 -0.34 -20.67
N ALA A 163 -3.48 -0.18 -20.11
CA ALA A 163 -2.87 -1.23 -19.29
C ALA A 163 -3.71 -1.52 -18.02
N THR A 164 -3.70 -2.79 -17.61
CA THR A 164 -4.26 -3.22 -16.33
C THR A 164 -3.18 -3.16 -15.25
N LEU A 165 -3.43 -2.37 -14.21
CA LEU A 165 -2.65 -2.27 -12.98
C LEU A 165 -3.30 -3.16 -11.93
N TYR A 166 -2.55 -4.07 -11.34
CA TYR A 166 -3.00 -4.88 -10.21
C TYR A 166 -2.82 -4.09 -8.93
N LEU A 167 -3.90 -3.94 -8.17
CA LEU A 167 -3.93 -3.29 -6.88
C LEU A 167 -3.92 -4.35 -5.77
N CYS A 168 -2.84 -4.38 -4.99
CA CYS A 168 -2.72 -5.17 -3.77
C CYS A 168 -2.60 -4.25 -2.56
N ASN A 169 -2.91 -4.70 -1.35
CA ASN A 169 -2.77 -3.84 -0.18
C ASN A 169 -1.29 -3.76 0.28
N ARG A 170 -0.72 -2.54 0.43
CA ARG A 170 0.55 -2.28 1.12
C ARG A 170 0.25 -2.11 2.62
N LEU A 171 0.83 -2.95 3.46
CA LEU A 171 0.79 -2.76 4.92
C LEU A 171 1.95 -1.82 5.29
N ARG A 172 1.66 -0.57 5.67
CA ARG A 172 2.68 0.41 6.12
C ARG A 172 2.11 1.36 7.19
N GLY A 173 2.28 0.98 8.47
CA GLY A 173 2.34 1.88 9.63
C GLY A 173 1.21 1.83 10.66
N GLY A 174 1.38 1.06 11.75
CA GLY A 174 0.60 1.19 12.98
C GLY A 174 -0.89 0.87 12.89
N LYS A 175 -1.23 -0.39 12.59
CA LYS A 175 -2.61 -0.89 12.46
C LYS A 175 -3.17 -1.42 13.79
N PRO A 176 -3.93 -0.61 14.55
CA PRO A 176 -5.00 -1.13 15.37
C PRO A 176 -6.18 -1.65 14.53
N VAL A 177 -6.53 -2.92 14.72
CA VAL A 177 -7.72 -3.56 14.12
C VAL A 177 -8.70 -3.90 15.21
N VAL A 178 -9.95 -3.48 15.07
CA VAL A 178 -11.03 -3.80 16.00
C VAL A 178 -11.98 -4.80 15.37
N TYR A 179 -12.11 -5.96 16.00
CA TYR A 179 -13.09 -7.00 15.69
C TYR A 179 -14.25 -6.91 16.68
N LEU A 180 -15.48 -6.95 16.17
CA LEU A 180 -16.69 -7.08 16.98
C LEU A 180 -17.24 -8.50 16.77
N LEU A 181 -17.29 -9.28 17.84
CA LEU A 181 -17.58 -10.71 17.79
C LEU A 181 -18.76 -11.04 18.72
N PRO A 182 -20.01 -10.73 18.31
CA PRO A 182 -21.19 -11.05 19.10
C PRO A 182 -21.56 -12.54 18.97
N SER A 183 -22.25 -13.09 19.97
CA SER A 183 -22.74 -14.49 19.91
C SER A 183 -24.01 -14.65 19.06
N ILE A 184 -24.72 -13.56 18.84
CA ILE A 184 -25.89 -13.45 17.96
C ILE A 184 -25.77 -12.21 17.08
N PRO A 185 -26.46 -12.12 15.93
CA PRO A 185 -26.47 -10.89 15.14
C PRO A 185 -26.94 -9.69 15.98
N MET A 186 -26.17 -8.61 15.96
CA MET A 186 -26.43 -7.40 16.73
C MET A 186 -26.42 -6.19 15.80
N ALA A 187 -27.38 -5.29 15.97
CA ALA A 187 -27.53 -4.10 15.14
C ALA A 187 -27.23 -2.82 15.92
N ASN A 188 -26.83 -1.77 15.20
CA ASN A 188 -26.57 -0.43 15.75
C ASN A 188 -25.50 -0.42 16.87
N ILE A 189 -24.44 -1.21 16.74
CA ILE A 189 -23.30 -1.13 17.63
C ILE A 189 -22.56 0.18 17.34
N TYR A 190 -22.51 1.05 18.33
CA TYR A 190 -21.81 2.33 18.28
C TYR A 190 -20.42 2.17 18.87
N VAL A 191 -19.39 2.50 18.09
CA VAL A 191 -17.98 2.46 18.49
C VAL A 191 -17.44 3.87 18.41
N ASP A 192 -17.09 4.47 19.55
CA ASP A 192 -16.44 5.77 19.67
C ASP A 192 -14.98 5.56 20.09
N LEU A 193 -14.06 6.14 19.33
CA LEU A 193 -12.63 6.03 19.57
C LEU A 193 -12.01 7.42 19.55
N ALA A 194 -11.33 7.75 20.65
CA ALA A 194 -10.58 8.98 20.79
C ALA A 194 -9.07 8.71 20.87
N LEU A 195 -8.27 9.71 20.49
CA LEU A 195 -6.82 9.74 20.67
C LEU A 195 -6.46 10.94 21.54
N THR A 196 -5.44 10.76 22.38
CA THR A 196 -4.78 11.87 23.07
C THR A 196 -4.12 12.84 22.10
N GLY A 197 -3.75 14.04 22.56
CA GLY A 197 -3.04 15.04 21.74
C GLY A 197 -1.63 14.62 21.29
N ASP A 198 -1.11 13.50 21.79
CA ASP A 198 0.15 12.89 21.35
C ASP A 198 0.02 12.14 20.01
N TRP A 199 -1.21 11.83 19.59
CA TRP A 199 -1.51 11.16 18.33
C TRP A 199 -2.54 11.94 17.50
N SER A 200 -2.43 11.81 16.17
CA SER A 200 -3.46 12.24 15.22
C SER A 200 -3.78 11.11 14.27
N PHE A 201 -5.05 10.86 13.98
CA PHE A 201 -5.48 9.87 13.00
C PHE A 201 -4.86 10.15 11.64
N SER A 202 -4.24 9.12 11.06
CA SER A 202 -3.65 9.16 9.72
C SER A 202 -4.51 8.40 8.71
N SER A 203 -5.22 7.37 9.16
CA SER A 203 -6.11 6.56 8.33
C SER A 203 -7.20 5.96 9.20
N VAL A 204 -8.41 5.83 8.64
CA VAL A 204 -9.60 5.36 9.33
C VAL A 204 -10.45 4.59 8.31
N TYR A 205 -10.80 3.34 8.64
CA TYR A 205 -11.60 2.49 7.76
C TYR A 205 -12.60 1.63 8.57
N PRO A 206 -13.86 1.49 8.14
CA PRO A 206 -14.53 2.27 7.09
C PRO A 206 -14.43 3.78 7.34
N PHE A 207 -14.70 4.59 6.31
CA PHE A 207 -14.55 6.04 6.44
C PHE A 207 -15.40 6.56 7.61
N ALA A 208 -14.76 7.24 8.56
CA ALA A 208 -15.42 7.98 9.62
C ALA A 208 -14.84 9.39 9.73
N VAL A 209 -15.70 10.35 10.07
CA VAL A 209 -15.31 11.75 10.16
C VAL A 209 -14.48 11.97 11.42
N ILE A 210 -13.22 12.38 11.23
CA ILE A 210 -12.33 12.80 12.32
C ILE A 210 -12.78 14.16 12.85
N ARG A 211 -13.02 14.22 14.16
CA ARG A 211 -13.42 15.44 14.88
C ARG A 211 -12.36 15.80 15.92
N PRO A 212 -11.97 17.09 16.04
CA PRO A 212 -11.08 17.52 17.11
C PRO A 212 -11.80 17.44 18.46
N THR A 213 -11.04 17.14 19.51
CA THR A 213 -11.52 17.14 20.89
C THR A 213 -11.07 18.41 21.62
N VAL A 214 -11.77 18.76 22.70
CA VAL A 214 -11.45 19.94 23.53
C VAL A 214 -10.05 19.89 24.15
N ASN A 215 -9.49 18.69 24.34
CA ASN A 215 -8.18 18.48 24.97
C ASN A 215 -7.03 18.39 23.95
N GLY A 216 -7.25 18.80 22.69
CA GLY A 216 -6.23 18.78 21.64
C GLY A 216 -6.01 17.42 20.97
N GLY A 217 -6.79 16.39 21.33
CA GLY A 217 -6.82 15.10 20.65
C GLY A 217 -7.85 15.05 19.51
N GLN A 218 -8.08 13.87 18.96
CA GLN A 218 -9.06 13.63 17.89
C GLN A 218 -10.01 12.48 18.25
N THR A 219 -11.20 12.45 17.66
CA THR A 219 -12.18 11.38 17.87
C THR A 219 -12.86 10.99 16.56
N ILE A 220 -13.22 9.71 16.46
CA ILE A 220 -14.01 9.14 15.37
C ILE A 220 -15.09 8.25 15.97
N ALA A 221 -16.14 7.99 15.18
CA ALA A 221 -17.15 7.03 15.58
C ALA A 221 -17.68 6.25 14.37
N TRP A 222 -18.00 4.99 14.60
CA TRP A 222 -18.69 4.11 13.66
C TRP A 222 -20.01 3.62 14.25
N THR A 223 -20.97 3.36 13.37
CA THR A 223 -22.17 2.59 13.69
C THR A 223 -22.24 1.41 12.75
N VAL A 224 -22.28 0.20 13.31
CA VAL A 224 -22.26 -1.04 12.53
C VAL A 224 -23.28 -2.06 13.04
N ASP A 225 -23.73 -2.92 12.14
CA ASP A 225 -24.32 -4.21 12.52
C ASP A 225 -23.22 -5.28 12.47
N ALA A 226 -23.18 -6.18 13.45
CA ALA A 226 -22.19 -7.24 13.54
C ALA A 226 -22.86 -8.61 13.55
N LYS A 227 -22.29 -9.55 12.78
CA LYS A 227 -22.69 -10.96 12.74
C LYS A 227 -21.71 -11.82 13.55
N PRO A 228 -22.13 -13.01 14.03
CA PRO A 228 -21.25 -13.90 14.80
C PRO A 228 -20.01 -14.40 14.05
N ASP A 229 -20.00 -14.34 12.72
CA ASP A 229 -18.84 -14.69 11.89
C ASP A 229 -17.80 -13.56 11.79
N GLY A 230 -18.01 -12.42 12.48
CA GLY A 230 -17.13 -11.25 12.45
C GLY A 230 -17.41 -10.27 11.31
N THR A 231 -18.41 -10.56 10.46
CA THR A 231 -18.82 -9.64 9.39
C THR A 231 -19.53 -8.43 9.98
N LEU A 232 -19.12 -7.24 9.55
CA LEU A 232 -19.70 -5.96 9.94
C LEU A 232 -20.35 -5.27 8.73
N LEU A 233 -21.54 -4.73 8.91
CA LEU A 233 -22.18 -3.82 7.96
C LEU A 233 -22.11 -2.40 8.52
N GLU A 234 -21.32 -1.53 7.91
CA GLU A 234 -21.17 -0.15 8.38
C GLU A 234 -22.23 0.76 7.77
N HIS A 235 -22.90 1.54 8.62
CA HIS A 235 -24.12 2.25 8.25
C HIS A 235 -23.88 3.50 7.40
N GLY A 236 -22.78 4.22 7.60
CA GLY A 236 -22.48 5.46 6.89
C GLY A 236 -22.09 5.24 5.42
N THR A 237 -21.39 4.15 5.12
CA THR A 237 -20.89 3.80 3.79
C THR A 237 -21.66 2.65 3.14
N GLY A 238 -22.47 1.91 3.91
CA GLY A 238 -23.18 0.71 3.45
C GLY A 238 -22.25 -0.45 3.10
N ARG A 239 -20.98 -0.41 3.53
CA ARG A 239 -19.97 -1.42 3.20
C ARG A 239 -20.03 -2.58 4.18
N GLU A 240 -19.88 -3.77 3.63
CA GLU A 240 -19.59 -4.97 4.41
C GLU A 240 -18.07 -5.09 4.59
N VAL A 241 -17.60 -5.18 5.84
CA VAL A 241 -16.18 -5.24 6.22
C VAL A 241 -15.97 -6.25 7.33
N SER A 242 -14.76 -6.79 7.46
CA SER A 242 -14.43 -7.79 8.49
C SER A 242 -13.91 -7.18 9.80
N TYR A 243 -13.61 -5.88 9.81
CA TYR A 243 -13.05 -5.18 10.95
C TYR A 243 -13.20 -3.65 10.81
N LEU A 244 -13.10 -2.94 11.93
CA LEU A 244 -12.82 -1.51 11.97
C LEU A 244 -11.31 -1.30 12.12
N PHE A 245 -10.82 -0.20 11.59
CA PHE A 245 -9.39 0.07 11.45
C PHE A 245 -9.10 1.54 11.65
N TRP A 246 -8.01 1.80 12.34
CA TRP A 246 -7.45 3.13 12.44
C TRP A 246 -5.92 3.05 12.49
N GLU A 247 -5.27 4.13 12.06
CA GLU A 247 -3.84 4.35 12.25
C GLU A 247 -3.64 5.78 12.75
N ALA A 248 -2.50 6.03 13.39
CA ALA A 248 -2.15 7.35 13.88
C ALA A 248 -0.69 7.72 13.59
N HIS A 249 -0.47 9.02 13.39
CA HIS A 249 0.84 9.64 13.45
C HIS A 249 1.13 10.14 14.86
N THR A 250 2.38 9.93 15.30
CA THR A 250 2.91 10.54 16.53
C THR A 250 3.16 12.02 16.30
N ASN A 251 2.49 12.85 17.09
CA ASN A 251 2.64 14.31 17.02
C ASN A 251 4.01 14.71 17.59
N PRO A 252 4.65 15.78 17.06
CA PRO A 252 5.90 16.28 17.62
C PRO A 252 5.70 16.76 19.06
N VAL A 253 6.64 16.43 19.95
CA VAL A 253 6.68 17.02 21.29
C VAL A 253 6.97 18.50 21.13
N LEU A 254 5.97 19.36 21.36
CA LEU A 254 6.19 20.79 21.45
C LEU A 254 7.10 21.05 22.66
N PRO A 255 8.17 21.86 22.52
CA PRO A 255 8.96 22.27 23.67
C PRO A 255 8.02 22.97 24.66
N PRO A 256 8.17 22.73 25.98
CA PRO A 256 7.34 23.43 26.96
C PRO A 256 7.52 24.93 26.76
N SER A 257 6.39 25.65 26.65
CA SER A 257 6.39 27.10 26.72
C SER A 257 7.15 27.53 27.98
N PRO A 258 8.03 28.53 27.93
CA PRO A 258 8.75 28.97 29.12
C PRO A 258 7.76 29.34 30.22
N ASP A 259 7.87 28.69 31.38
CA ASP A 259 7.00 28.88 32.53
C ASP A 259 7.08 30.32 33.04
N ILE A 260 6.03 31.11 32.80
CA ILE A 260 5.78 32.36 33.53
C ILE A 260 4.86 32.01 34.71
N SER A 261 5.32 31.20 35.65
CA SER A 261 4.90 31.27 37.06
C SER A 261 5.66 30.25 37.90
N ARG A 262 6.41 30.73 38.89
CA ARG A 262 6.83 29.93 40.04
C ARG A 262 5.57 29.57 40.83
N SER A 263 5.20 28.31 40.86
CA SER A 263 4.26 27.77 41.85
C SER A 263 4.88 26.51 42.45
N GLY A 264 5.25 26.60 43.72
CA GLY A 264 5.86 25.54 44.53
C GLY A 264 4.84 24.48 44.96
N SER A 265 4.26 23.77 44.00
CA SER A 265 3.51 22.54 44.27
C SER A 265 4.48 21.35 44.28
N PRO A 266 4.29 20.36 45.19
CA PRO A 266 5.10 19.15 45.15
C PRO A 266 4.97 18.50 43.77
N ILE A 267 6.09 18.06 43.22
CA ILE A 267 6.16 17.27 41.98
C ILE A 267 5.23 16.07 42.19
N ARG A 268 4.03 16.15 41.61
CA ARG A 268 3.14 15.00 41.47
C ARG A 268 3.93 13.99 40.65
N GLU A 269 4.23 12.81 41.21
CA GLU A 269 4.77 11.69 40.44
C GLU A 269 3.99 11.60 39.12
N VAL A 270 4.68 11.82 38.01
CA VAL A 270 4.10 11.65 36.68
C VAL A 270 3.74 10.18 36.60
N ALA A 271 2.45 9.87 36.65
CA ALA A 271 1.95 8.51 36.66
C ALA A 271 2.64 7.71 35.53
N ALA A 272 3.17 6.54 35.86
CA ALA A 272 3.72 5.58 34.92
C ALA A 272 2.63 5.18 33.92
N GLY A 273 2.55 5.91 32.81
CA GLY A 273 1.54 5.73 31.78
C GLY A 273 2.18 5.81 30.41
N PHE A 274 1.63 5.06 29.47
CA PHE A 274 2.06 5.08 28.09
C PHE A 274 1.87 6.47 27.46
N ASN A 275 2.97 7.13 27.08
CA ASN A 275 2.95 8.34 26.28
C ASN A 275 3.34 8.00 24.83
N PRO A 276 2.44 8.18 23.84
CA PRO A 276 2.74 7.83 22.45
C PRO A 276 3.83 8.65 21.77
N SER A 277 4.06 9.88 22.22
CA SER A 277 5.15 10.76 21.76
C SER A 277 6.51 10.37 22.34
N ARG A 278 6.51 9.64 23.46
CA ARG A 278 7.71 9.20 24.17
C ARG A 278 7.57 7.74 24.63
N PRO A 279 7.38 6.80 23.70
CA PRO A 279 7.24 5.38 24.04
C PRO A 279 8.55 4.84 24.63
N ILE A 280 8.45 3.93 25.58
CA ILE A 280 9.60 3.39 26.30
C ILE A 280 9.71 1.89 26.04
N VAL A 281 10.85 1.44 25.53
CA VAL A 281 11.26 0.03 25.49
C VAL A 281 12.65 -0.04 26.10
N ILE A 282 12.76 -0.75 27.22
CA ILE A 282 14.01 -0.91 27.99
C ILE A 282 14.15 -2.37 28.44
N PRO A 283 15.36 -2.83 28.82
CA PRO A 283 15.58 -4.25 29.12
C PRO A 283 14.59 -4.84 30.14
N THR A 284 14.27 -4.11 31.21
CA THR A 284 13.44 -4.62 32.32
C THR A 284 11.96 -4.85 31.99
N ASN A 285 11.46 -4.26 30.89
CA ASN A 285 10.05 -4.36 30.50
C ASN A 285 9.84 -4.97 29.12
N SER A 286 10.87 -5.58 28.55
CA SER A 286 10.85 -6.12 27.20
C SER A 286 11.50 -7.49 27.14
N VAL A 287 11.42 -8.10 25.97
CA VAL A 287 12.20 -9.26 25.58
C VAL A 287 13.02 -8.94 24.34
N VAL A 288 14.25 -9.42 24.28
CA VAL A 288 15.10 -9.34 23.08
C VAL A 288 15.23 -10.71 22.43
N LEU A 289 14.91 -10.77 21.14
CA LEU A 289 14.93 -12.00 20.36
C LEU A 289 15.63 -11.78 19.01
N PRO A 290 16.37 -12.78 18.49
CA PRO A 290 16.81 -12.77 17.11
C PRO A 290 15.59 -12.91 16.18
N PHE A 291 15.63 -12.28 15.01
CA PHE A 291 14.50 -12.23 14.06
C PHE A 291 13.88 -13.60 13.75
N ASN A 292 14.72 -14.64 13.61
CA ASN A 292 14.27 -16.00 13.31
C ASN A 292 13.45 -16.68 14.44
N LYS A 293 13.34 -16.07 15.62
CA LYS A 293 12.53 -16.52 16.76
C LYS A 293 11.34 -15.61 17.06
N VAL A 294 11.33 -14.39 16.53
CA VAL A 294 10.34 -13.36 16.89
C VAL A 294 8.92 -13.75 16.49
N THR A 295 8.73 -14.29 15.28
CA THR A 295 7.37 -14.57 14.77
C THR A 295 6.66 -15.67 15.57
N SER A 296 7.36 -16.76 15.87
CA SER A 296 6.81 -17.84 16.71
C SER A 296 6.53 -17.35 18.12
N TYR A 297 7.44 -16.57 18.70
CA TYR A 297 7.25 -16.02 20.04
C TYR A 297 6.03 -15.09 20.11
N ILE A 298 5.86 -14.18 19.13
CA ILE A 298 4.69 -13.31 19.06
C ILE A 298 3.42 -14.16 18.91
N ASP A 299 3.41 -15.18 18.05
CA ASP A 299 2.24 -16.05 17.86
C ASP A 299 1.79 -16.73 19.16
N ASP A 300 2.76 -17.24 19.92
CA ASP A 300 2.54 -17.90 21.21
C ASP A 300 2.02 -16.90 22.26
N VAL A 301 2.59 -15.69 22.33
CA VAL A 301 2.10 -14.64 23.23
C VAL A 301 0.67 -14.25 22.88
N LEU A 302 0.38 -13.95 21.62
CA LEU A 302 -0.96 -13.56 21.22
C LEU A 302 -1.98 -14.67 21.47
N LEU A 303 -1.59 -15.95 21.35
CA LEU A 303 -2.45 -17.08 21.71
C LEU A 303 -2.77 -17.06 23.21
N SER A 304 -1.75 -16.87 24.05
CA SER A 304 -1.92 -16.80 25.51
C SER A 304 -2.80 -15.63 25.93
N LEU A 305 -2.81 -14.53 25.16
CA LEU A 305 -3.66 -13.36 25.37
C LEU A 305 -5.09 -13.53 24.82
N GLY A 306 -5.43 -14.70 24.27
CA GLY A 306 -6.78 -15.04 23.82
C GLY A 306 -7.11 -14.62 22.39
N LEU A 307 -6.10 -14.26 21.57
CA LEU A 307 -6.35 -13.91 20.16
C LEU A 307 -6.60 -15.16 19.31
N HIS A 308 -7.65 -15.10 18.49
CA HIS A 308 -7.98 -16.15 17.54
C HIS A 308 -7.02 -16.16 16.34
N THR A 309 -6.99 -17.27 15.60
CA THR A 309 -6.01 -17.54 14.53
C THR A 309 -5.92 -16.43 13.48
N GLU A 310 -7.05 -15.91 12.98
CA GLU A 310 -7.04 -14.85 11.96
C GLU A 310 -6.38 -13.57 12.47
N ALA A 311 -6.71 -13.13 13.68
CA ALA A 311 -6.08 -11.97 14.31
C ALA A 311 -4.57 -12.16 14.49
N ARG A 312 -4.11 -13.34 14.96
CA ARG A 312 -2.67 -13.62 15.12
C ARG A 312 -1.92 -13.63 13.79
N CYS A 313 -2.45 -14.33 12.79
CA CYS A 313 -1.90 -14.35 11.44
C CYS A 313 -1.83 -12.94 10.84
N SER A 314 -2.88 -12.15 11.01
CA SER A 314 -2.95 -10.77 10.50
C SER A 314 -1.96 -9.85 11.21
N PHE A 315 -1.82 -9.97 12.53
CA PHE A 315 -0.85 -9.23 13.33
C PHE A 315 0.58 -9.47 12.83
N ILE A 316 0.96 -10.74 12.71
CA ILE A 316 2.30 -11.13 12.26
C ILE A 316 2.53 -10.68 10.83
N THR A 317 1.58 -10.96 9.92
CA THR A 317 1.69 -10.57 8.51
C THR A 317 1.86 -9.05 8.35
N TYR A 318 1.17 -8.27 9.18
CA TYR A 318 1.26 -6.82 9.18
C TYR A 318 2.63 -6.31 9.64
N TRP A 319 3.15 -6.83 10.76
CA TRP A 319 4.39 -6.33 11.35
C TRP A 319 5.66 -6.98 10.79
N LEU A 320 5.55 -8.13 10.12
CA LEU A 320 6.69 -8.86 9.55
C LEU A 320 7.62 -7.99 8.69
N PRO A 321 7.12 -7.10 7.79
CA PRO A 321 7.98 -6.26 6.98
C PRO A 321 8.85 -5.26 7.76
N GLU A 322 8.39 -4.81 8.92
CA GLU A 322 9.15 -3.91 9.79
C GLU A 322 10.10 -4.71 10.68
N LEU A 323 9.64 -5.83 11.25
CA LEU A 323 10.44 -6.72 12.09
C LEU A 323 11.67 -7.28 11.35
N GLN A 324 11.52 -7.66 10.07
CA GLN A 324 12.61 -8.23 9.28
C GLN A 324 13.74 -7.25 8.93
N ARG A 325 13.56 -5.95 9.21
CA ARG A 325 14.62 -4.95 9.02
C ARG A 325 15.71 -5.05 10.08
N HIS A 326 15.43 -5.73 11.18
CA HIS A 326 16.30 -5.84 12.34
C HIS A 326 16.77 -7.28 12.53
N GLN A 327 18.03 -7.46 12.93
CA GLN A 327 18.56 -8.78 13.26
C GLN A 327 18.13 -9.24 14.66
N HIS A 328 18.08 -8.30 15.61
CA HIS A 328 17.62 -8.49 16.98
C HIS A 328 16.54 -7.44 17.27
N ILE A 329 15.43 -7.90 17.85
CA ILE A 329 14.25 -7.08 18.12
C ILE A 329 14.03 -7.07 19.62
N ALA A 330 14.01 -5.89 20.23
CA ALA A 330 13.44 -5.67 21.55
C ALA A 330 11.94 -5.40 21.38
N LEU A 331 11.08 -6.16 22.06
CA LEU A 331 9.64 -5.95 22.03
C LEU A 331 9.02 -5.99 23.42
N ARG A 332 7.91 -5.26 23.59
CA ARG A 332 7.04 -5.35 24.77
C ARG A 332 5.58 -5.21 24.38
N PHE A 333 4.69 -5.83 25.13
CA PHE A 333 3.26 -5.55 25.08
C PHE A 333 2.89 -4.57 26.21
N LEU A 334 2.05 -3.59 25.90
CA LEU A 334 1.58 -2.61 26.88
C LEU A 334 0.53 -3.22 27.81
N PRO A 335 0.50 -2.82 29.10
CA PRO A 335 -0.69 -2.98 29.92
C PRO A 335 -1.90 -2.33 29.23
N GLN A 336 -3.01 -3.06 29.13
CA GLN A 336 -4.22 -2.58 28.46
C GLN A 336 -4.70 -1.26 29.08
N SER A 337 -4.63 -1.13 30.41
CA SER A 337 -5.02 0.08 31.13
C SER A 337 -4.18 1.31 30.77
N GLU A 338 -2.90 1.14 30.42
CA GLU A 338 -2.05 2.24 29.98
C GLU A 338 -2.38 2.64 28.54
N TYR A 339 -2.63 1.66 27.67
CA TYR A 339 -2.99 1.90 26.27
C TYR A 339 -4.35 2.59 26.13
N GLU A 340 -5.33 2.21 26.97
CA GLU A 340 -6.66 2.80 27.01
C GLU A 340 -6.66 4.30 27.33
N VAL A 341 -5.67 4.80 28.06
CA VAL A 341 -5.51 6.24 28.32
C VAL A 341 -5.11 6.99 27.05
N ALA A 342 -4.22 6.39 26.23
CA ALA A 342 -3.73 7.00 25.00
C ALA A 342 -4.75 6.98 23.86
N ALA A 343 -5.56 5.92 23.79
CA ALA A 343 -6.59 5.73 22.78
C ALA A 343 -7.92 5.20 23.39
N PRO A 344 -8.69 6.03 24.13
CA PRO A 344 -9.93 5.59 24.76
C PRO A 344 -10.94 5.08 23.74
N MET A 345 -11.53 3.89 23.98
CA MET A 345 -12.56 3.30 23.13
C MET A 345 -13.80 3.00 23.94
N ARG A 346 -14.97 3.43 23.46
CA ARG A 346 -16.28 3.18 24.07
C ARG A 346 -17.17 2.47 23.05
N ILE A 347 -17.80 1.38 23.50
CA ILE A 347 -18.67 0.56 22.66
C ILE A 347 -20.03 0.44 23.33
N ASN A 348 -21.09 0.67 22.56
CA ASN A 348 -22.48 0.52 22.98
C ASN A 348 -23.27 -0.34 21.98
N PRO A 349 -23.95 -1.41 22.42
CA PRO A 349 -24.03 -1.92 23.79
C PRO A 349 -22.66 -2.37 24.32
N THR A 350 -22.50 -2.32 25.64
CA THR A 350 -21.21 -2.67 26.27
C THR A 350 -20.89 -4.14 26.04
N PRO A 351 -19.69 -4.48 25.53
CA PRO A 351 -19.26 -5.86 25.37
C PRO A 351 -18.98 -6.52 26.72
N ASP A 352 -19.17 -7.84 26.79
CA ASP A 352 -18.89 -8.64 27.98
C ASP A 352 -17.38 -8.70 28.29
N VAL A 353 -16.54 -8.56 27.24
CA VAL A 353 -15.09 -8.45 27.34
C VAL A 353 -14.53 -7.62 26.19
N THR A 354 -13.56 -6.75 26.51
CA THR A 354 -12.74 -6.03 25.53
C THR A 354 -11.28 -6.38 25.76
N THR A 355 -10.63 -7.01 24.78
CA THR A 355 -9.21 -7.38 24.80
C THR A 355 -8.45 -6.44 23.89
N ARG A 356 -7.51 -5.64 24.42
CA ARG A 356 -6.72 -4.69 23.62
C ARG A 356 -5.23 -4.98 23.78
N VAL A 357 -4.59 -5.42 22.71
CA VAL A 357 -3.16 -5.78 22.71
C VAL A 357 -2.38 -4.78 21.86
N PHE A 358 -1.40 -4.11 22.45
CA PHE A 358 -0.57 -3.15 21.73
C PHE A 358 0.93 -3.43 21.93
N MET A 359 1.63 -3.69 20.83
CA MET A 359 3.05 -4.03 20.84
C MET A 359 3.93 -2.81 20.56
N LEU A 360 4.93 -2.58 21.40
CA LEU A 360 6.05 -1.69 21.09
C LEU A 360 7.25 -2.54 20.68
N PHE A 361 8.00 -2.12 19.67
CA PHE A 361 9.26 -2.80 19.32
C PHE A 361 10.31 -1.86 18.74
N ARG A 362 11.57 -2.28 18.77
CA ARG A 362 12.71 -1.61 18.12
C ARG A 362 13.80 -2.60 17.73
N GLY A 363 14.62 -2.19 16.78
CA GLY A 363 15.89 -2.86 16.51
C GLY A 363 16.89 -2.66 17.66
N VAL A 364 17.63 -3.73 17.97
CA VAL A 364 18.81 -3.71 18.83
C VAL A 364 20.04 -4.03 17.99
N LYS A 365 21.07 -3.18 18.06
CA LYS A 365 22.33 -3.43 17.34
C LYS A 365 23.11 -4.52 18.06
N GLN A 366 23.89 -5.29 17.30
CA GLN A 366 24.73 -6.35 17.85
C GLN A 366 25.63 -5.88 19.00
N ALA A 367 26.20 -4.68 18.89
CA ALA A 367 27.09 -4.09 19.89
C ALA A 367 26.40 -3.74 21.21
N ASP A 368 25.07 -3.60 21.21
CA ASP A 368 24.30 -3.20 22.38
C ASP A 368 23.73 -4.42 23.13
N LEU A 369 23.84 -5.65 22.61
CA LEU A 369 23.17 -6.82 23.16
C LEU A 369 23.53 -7.13 24.62
N ASP A 370 24.76 -6.85 25.05
CA ASP A 370 25.18 -7.05 26.44
C ASP A 370 24.37 -6.17 27.41
N PHE A 371 23.98 -4.97 26.99
CA PHE A 371 23.09 -4.09 27.76
C PHE A 371 21.65 -4.65 27.86
N TRP A 372 21.25 -5.50 26.91
CA TRP A 372 19.93 -6.12 26.87
C TRP A 372 19.92 -7.56 27.41
N ALA A 373 20.99 -8.03 28.04
CA ALA A 373 21.11 -9.42 28.48
C ALA A 373 19.99 -9.86 29.46
N GLU A 374 19.44 -8.91 30.23
CA GLU A 374 18.34 -9.14 31.17
C GLU A 374 16.95 -9.07 30.52
N ALA A 375 16.85 -8.70 29.23
CA ALA A 375 15.59 -8.60 28.49
C ALA A 375 15.08 -9.98 28.06
N VAL A 376 14.72 -10.79 29.05
CA VAL A 376 14.20 -12.14 28.89
C VAL A 376 12.83 -12.20 29.54
N LYS A 377 11.82 -12.69 28.79
CA LYS A 377 10.47 -12.94 29.29
C LYS A 377 9.93 -14.22 28.69
N ASP A 378 9.33 -15.05 29.52
CA ASP A 378 8.51 -16.17 29.08
C ASP A 378 7.21 -15.66 28.45
N VAL A 379 6.64 -16.47 27.56
CA VAL A 379 5.38 -16.18 26.88
C VAL A 379 4.25 -15.92 27.88
N ASN A 380 4.19 -16.70 28.97
CA ASN A 380 3.08 -16.65 29.92
C ASN A 380 3.12 -15.43 30.84
N GLU A 381 4.27 -14.75 30.97
CA GLU A 381 4.39 -13.52 31.78
C GLU A 381 3.55 -12.37 31.19
N TRP A 382 3.30 -12.37 29.89
CA TRP A 382 2.56 -11.28 29.24
C TRP A 382 1.09 -11.23 29.63
N GLY A 383 0.48 -12.33 30.05
CA GLY A 383 -0.91 -12.35 30.49
C GLY A 383 -1.16 -11.37 31.63
N ASP A 384 -0.34 -11.45 32.68
CA ASP A 384 -0.43 -10.56 33.85
C ASP A 384 -0.01 -9.12 33.53
N ILE A 385 0.99 -8.95 32.65
CA ILE A 385 1.49 -7.62 32.26
C ILE A 385 0.44 -6.86 31.45
N VAL A 386 -0.15 -7.51 30.44
CA VAL A 386 -1.16 -6.90 29.58
C VAL A 386 -2.48 -6.73 30.33
N GLY A 387 -2.82 -7.67 31.22
CA GLY A 387 -3.99 -7.58 32.09
C GLY A 387 -5.31 -7.88 31.39
N VAL A 388 -5.33 -8.83 30.45
CA VAL A 388 -6.53 -9.23 29.68
C VAL A 388 -7.18 -10.49 30.26
N ASP A 389 -8.50 -10.59 30.13
CA ASP A 389 -9.26 -11.80 30.48
C ASP A 389 -9.28 -12.78 29.30
N ALA A 390 -8.19 -13.55 29.14
CA ALA A 390 -8.03 -14.49 28.04
C ALA A 390 -9.11 -15.60 28.00
N GLN A 391 -9.68 -15.96 29.17
CA GLN A 391 -10.76 -16.93 29.25
C GLN A 391 -12.03 -16.38 28.61
N LYS A 392 -12.47 -15.18 29.01
CA LYS A 392 -13.61 -14.52 28.34
C LYS A 392 -13.31 -14.16 26.90
N ALA A 393 -12.08 -13.77 26.58
CA ALA A 393 -11.68 -13.42 25.21
C ALA A 393 -11.88 -14.58 24.22
N THR A 394 -11.91 -15.83 24.70
CA THR A 394 -12.12 -17.02 23.87
C THR A 394 -13.55 -17.60 23.95
N ASP A 395 -14.41 -17.07 24.83
CA ASP A 395 -15.79 -17.54 25.00
C ASP A 395 -16.70 -17.02 23.88
N THR A 396 -17.09 -17.92 22.96
CA THR A 396 -17.94 -17.56 21.81
C THR A 396 -19.41 -17.35 22.17
N SER A 397 -19.83 -17.58 23.42
CA SER A 397 -21.21 -17.42 23.86
C SER A 397 -21.57 -15.98 24.28
N ILE A 398 -20.57 -15.12 24.42
CA ILE A 398 -20.70 -13.73 24.87
C ILE A 398 -20.33 -12.73 23.75
N PHE A 399 -20.67 -11.45 23.94
CA PHE A 399 -20.24 -10.38 23.03
C PHE A 399 -18.81 -9.93 23.36
N ARG A 400 -17.87 -10.24 22.46
CA ARG A 400 -16.45 -9.95 22.63
C ARG A 400 -16.00 -8.87 21.68
N VAL A 401 -15.06 -8.06 22.14
CA VAL A 401 -14.31 -7.12 21.30
C VAL A 401 -12.83 -7.43 21.41
N LEU A 402 -12.16 -7.51 20.27
CA LEU A 402 -10.72 -7.68 20.19
C LEU A 402 -10.12 -6.52 19.40
N GLU A 403 -9.15 -5.85 20.01
CA GLU A 403 -8.26 -4.94 19.31
C GLU A 403 -6.81 -5.42 19.40
N TRP A 404 -6.09 -5.37 18.29
CA TRP A 404 -4.65 -5.51 18.31
C TRP A 404 -3.98 -4.43 17.47
N GLY A 405 -2.81 -3.96 17.91
CA GLY A 405 -2.00 -2.99 17.19
C GLY A 405 -0.55 -2.93 17.67
N GLY A 406 0.20 -1.93 17.20
CA GLY A 406 1.56 -1.71 17.67
C GLY A 406 2.24 -0.50 17.05
N MET A 407 3.49 -0.25 17.45
CA MET A 407 4.34 0.77 16.87
C MET A 407 5.82 0.39 16.96
N GLU A 408 6.55 0.73 15.90
CA GLU A 408 8.01 0.70 15.89
C GLU A 408 8.56 1.98 16.50
N LEU A 409 9.53 1.86 17.40
CA LEU A 409 10.31 2.97 17.93
C LEU A 409 11.53 3.19 17.04
N LYS A 410 11.68 4.41 16.55
CA LYS A 410 12.79 4.82 15.67
C LYS A 410 14.00 5.32 16.44
#